data_AF-A0A0Q7MHM8-F1
#
_entry.id   AF-A0A0Q7MHM8-F1
#
_cell.length_a   1.000
_cell.length_b   1.000
_cell.length_c   1.000
_cell.angle_alpha   90.00
_cell.angle_beta   90.00
_cell.angle_gamma   90.00
#
_symmetry.space_group_name_H-M   'P 1'
#
loop_
_entity.id
_entity.type
_entity.pdbx_description
1 polymer ?
#
loop_
_entity_poly.entity_id
_entity_poly.type
_entity_poly.pdbx_seq_one_letter_code
_entity_poly.pdbx_strand_id
1 'polypeptide(L)'
;MSWIQDATQDIDPTGEVTAAFENDRASLGYVANYTRIFAHRPAVLRAWQGLNGAIKGMDARRYEVATTAAALRLRSSYCALAHGKVLAAAHMSPDAVRALADDDDSPELTEVDHAIARLADKVAAGAADMTPADLDELRALGWTDDEVLDVVLAAAARCFFSTVLEAVGAAPDVAYRALDAPMRDALTVGRPIATD
;
A
#
# COMPACT_ATOMS: atom_id res chain seq x y z
N MET A 1 -11.14 9.79 13.09
CA MET A 1 -10.56 9.23 11.84
C MET A 1 -10.08 7.77 12.00
N SER A 2 -10.52 7.08 13.06
CA SER A 2 -10.49 5.63 13.25
C SER A 2 -11.47 5.28 14.39
N TRP A 3 -11.59 4.02 14.80
CA TRP A 3 -12.39 3.56 15.95
C TRP A 3 -11.62 3.60 17.27
N ILE A 4 -10.31 3.86 17.23
CA ILE A 4 -9.49 4.09 18.42
C ILE A 4 -9.19 5.59 18.55
N GLN A 5 -8.87 6.02 19.77
CA GLN A 5 -8.39 7.40 19.99
C GLN A 5 -7.07 7.59 19.27
N ASP A 6 -6.77 8.80 18.80
CA ASP A 6 -5.48 9.12 18.18
C ASP A 6 -4.39 9.24 19.26
N ALA A 7 -3.15 8.90 18.92
CA ALA A 7 -2.02 9.20 19.79
C ALA A 7 -1.85 10.72 19.91
N THR A 8 -1.55 11.21 21.12
CA THR A 8 -1.30 12.64 21.37
C THR A 8 0.16 12.86 21.76
N GLN A 9 0.63 14.10 21.56
CA GLN A 9 1.98 14.51 21.94
C GLN A 9 2.07 14.85 23.44
N ASP A 10 0.95 14.84 24.18
CA ASP A 10 0.89 15.26 25.58
C ASP A 10 1.65 14.32 26.51
N ILE A 11 1.81 13.05 26.12
CA ILE A 11 2.55 12.03 26.86
C ILE A 11 3.50 11.31 25.89
N ASP A 12 4.58 12.01 25.52
CA ASP A 12 5.64 11.51 24.62
C ASP A 12 7.02 11.57 25.28
N PRO A 13 7.29 10.75 26.31
CA PRO A 13 8.55 10.81 27.07
C PRO A 13 9.79 10.49 26.22
N THR A 14 9.60 9.86 25.06
CA THR A 14 10.68 9.50 24.12
C THR A 14 10.85 10.52 22.99
N GLY A 15 9.90 11.44 22.78
CA GLY A 15 9.88 12.37 21.65
C GLY A 15 9.55 11.72 20.29
N GLU A 16 9.23 10.43 20.26
CA GLU A 16 9.10 9.65 19.03
C GLU A 16 7.76 9.89 18.33
N VAL A 17 6.69 10.19 19.09
CA VAL A 17 5.39 10.58 18.52
C VAL A 17 5.53 11.93 17.83
N THR A 18 6.19 12.87 18.51
CA THR A 18 6.47 14.20 17.98
C THR A 18 7.30 14.12 16.70
N ALA A 19 8.38 13.35 16.71
CA ALA A 19 9.23 13.16 15.53
C ALA A 19 8.46 12.55 14.35
N ALA A 20 7.59 11.56 14.59
CA ALA A 20 6.77 10.97 13.53
C ALA A 20 5.81 12.01 12.91
N PHE A 21 5.17 12.84 13.72
CA PHE A 21 4.26 13.87 13.24
C PHE A 21 4.99 15.01 12.50
N GLU A 22 6.20 15.36 12.92
CA GLU A 22 7.04 16.34 12.24
C GLU A 22 7.52 15.83 10.88
N ASN A 23 7.93 14.56 10.79
CA ASN A 23 8.31 13.93 9.53
C ASN A 23 7.16 13.92 8.52
N ASP A 24 5.95 13.60 8.98
CA ASP A 24 4.75 13.67 8.14
C ASP A 24 4.46 15.10 7.67
N ARG A 25 4.54 16.10 8.55
CA ARG A 25 4.35 17.50 8.15
C ARG A 25 5.41 17.95 7.13
N ALA A 26 6.65 17.53 7.29
CA ALA A 26 7.73 17.87 6.37
C ALA A 26 7.57 17.22 4.98
N SER A 27 7.06 15.98 4.93
CA SER A 27 6.99 15.20 3.69
C SER A 27 5.62 15.23 3.00
N LEU A 28 4.53 15.31 3.76
CA LEU A 28 3.15 15.27 3.28
C LEU A 28 2.43 16.62 3.42
N GLY A 29 2.93 17.52 4.28
CA GLY A 29 2.27 18.78 4.63
C GLY A 29 1.20 18.67 5.71
N TYR A 30 0.93 17.47 6.21
CA TYR A 30 -0.04 17.16 7.26
C TYR A 30 0.36 15.86 7.98
N VAL A 31 -0.24 15.56 9.13
CA VAL A 31 -0.04 14.29 9.83
C VAL A 31 -1.04 13.26 9.32
N ALA A 32 -0.55 12.17 8.72
CA ALA A 32 -1.39 11.12 8.15
C ALA A 32 -2.18 10.38 9.23
N ASN A 33 -3.38 9.93 8.88
CA ASN A 33 -4.25 9.17 9.76
C ASN A 33 -3.58 7.88 10.24
N TYR A 34 -2.86 7.17 9.36
CA TYR A 34 -2.11 5.98 9.77
C TYR A 34 -1.02 6.32 10.80
N THR A 35 -0.35 7.48 10.68
CA THR A 35 0.70 7.88 11.63
C THR A 35 0.11 8.16 13.00
N ARG A 36 -1.07 8.79 13.08
CA ARG A 36 -1.81 9.01 14.34
C ARG A 36 -2.16 7.70 15.06
N ILE A 37 -2.43 6.64 14.30
CA ILE A 37 -2.70 5.29 14.81
C ILE A 37 -1.40 4.62 15.28
N PHE A 38 -0.38 4.57 14.43
CA PHE A 38 0.86 3.85 14.74
C PHE A 38 1.70 4.57 15.81
N ALA A 39 1.51 5.87 16.02
CA ALA A 39 2.13 6.64 17.08
C ALA A 39 1.77 6.16 18.50
N HIS A 40 0.71 5.35 18.68
CA HIS A 40 0.49 4.64 19.96
C HIS A 40 1.62 3.67 20.30
N ARG A 41 2.31 3.15 19.28
CA ARG A 41 3.40 2.19 19.38
C ARG A 41 4.56 2.66 18.50
N PRO A 42 5.28 3.73 18.86
CA PRO A 42 6.27 4.36 17.98
C PRO A 42 7.43 3.42 17.62
N ALA A 43 7.81 2.50 18.52
CA ALA A 43 8.77 1.44 18.22
C ALA A 43 8.30 0.50 17.10
N VAL A 44 6.99 0.20 17.02
CA VAL A 44 6.40 -0.59 15.93
C VAL A 44 6.43 0.21 14.63
N LEU A 45 6.09 1.51 14.67
CA LEU A 45 6.17 2.38 13.48
C LEU A 45 7.59 2.41 12.90
N ARG A 46 8.62 2.57 13.74
CA ARG A 46 10.01 2.55 13.28
C ARG A 46 10.42 1.20 12.70
N ALA A 47 10.07 0.10 13.37
CA ALA A 47 10.37 -1.24 12.87
C ALA A 47 9.70 -1.50 11.52
N TRP A 48 8.44 -1.08 11.36
CA TRP A 48 7.72 -1.12 10.09
C TRP A 48 8.42 -0.29 9.01
N GLN A 49 8.82 0.94 9.31
CA GLN A 49 9.55 1.79 8.36
C GLN A 49 10.87 1.15 7.91
N GLY A 50 11.61 0.52 8.83
CA GLY A 50 12.83 -0.22 8.50
C GLY A 50 12.57 -1.42 7.58
N LEU A 51 11.58 -2.26 7.92
CA LEU A 51 11.19 -3.42 7.12
C LEU A 51 10.70 -2.98 5.72
N ASN A 52 9.77 -2.03 5.67
CA ASN A 52 9.20 -1.54 4.42
C ASN A 52 10.27 -0.82 3.56
N GLY A 53 11.23 -0.14 4.18
CA GLY A 53 12.38 0.45 3.49
C GLY A 53 13.28 -0.61 2.84
N ALA A 54 13.51 -1.75 3.51
CA ALA A 54 14.27 -2.86 2.93
C ALA A 54 13.52 -3.50 1.74
N ILE A 55 12.21 -3.72 1.88
CA ILE A 55 11.37 -4.28 0.80
C ILE A 55 11.33 -3.35 -0.42
N LYS A 56 11.29 -2.03 -0.20
CA LYS A 56 11.38 -1.02 -1.27
C LYS A 56 12.74 -0.97 -1.98
N GLY A 57 13.71 -1.80 -1.58
CA GLY A 57 14.99 -1.95 -2.29
C GLY A 57 14.85 -2.58 -3.68
N MET A 58 13.70 -3.20 -3.99
CA MET A 58 13.35 -3.67 -5.33
C MET A 58 13.02 -2.50 -6.30
N ASP A 59 12.71 -2.82 -7.55
CA ASP A 59 12.24 -1.81 -8.52
C ASP A 59 10.97 -1.10 -8.03
N ALA A 60 10.96 0.23 -8.13
CA ALA A 60 9.89 1.07 -7.60
C ALA A 60 8.53 0.81 -8.28
N ARG A 61 8.50 0.64 -9.61
CA ARG A 61 7.24 0.37 -10.31
C ARG A 61 6.68 -0.98 -9.88
N ARG A 62 7.52 -2.02 -9.85
CA ARG A 62 7.12 -3.38 -9.45
C ARG A 62 6.60 -3.41 -8.01
N TYR A 63 7.27 -2.72 -7.09
CA TYR A 63 6.82 -2.59 -5.70
C TYR A 63 5.43 -1.95 -5.61
N GLU A 64 5.21 -0.86 -6.33
CA GLU A 64 3.95 -0.11 -6.31
C GLU A 64 2.80 -0.89 -6.97
N VAL A 65 3.06 -1.65 -8.04
CA VAL A 65 2.09 -2.57 -8.67
C VAL A 65 1.70 -3.69 -7.69
N ALA A 66 2.67 -4.42 -7.14
CA ALA A 66 2.41 -5.50 -6.18
C ALA A 66 1.61 -5.00 -4.97
N THR A 67 2.03 -3.86 -4.44
CA THR A 67 1.38 -3.24 -3.29
C THR A 67 -0.05 -2.81 -3.59
N THR A 68 -0.29 -2.20 -4.76
CA THR A 68 -1.64 -1.76 -5.17
C THR A 68 -2.56 -2.97 -5.33
N ALA A 69 -2.12 -4.01 -6.03
CA ALA A 69 -2.89 -5.26 -6.22
C ALA A 69 -3.24 -5.93 -4.88
N ALA A 70 -2.26 -6.09 -3.98
CA ALA A 70 -2.50 -6.65 -2.65
C ALA A 70 -3.49 -5.79 -1.83
N ALA A 71 -3.39 -4.46 -1.90
CA ALA A 71 -4.31 -3.57 -1.20
C ALA A 71 -5.74 -3.65 -1.73
N LEU A 72 -5.91 -3.78 -3.05
CA LEU A 72 -7.21 -3.99 -3.70
C LEU A 72 -7.84 -5.30 -3.22
N ARG A 73 -7.07 -6.40 -3.20
CA ARG A 73 -7.53 -7.69 -2.68
C ARG A 73 -7.98 -7.63 -1.23
N LEU A 74 -7.22 -6.93 -0.39
CA LEU A 74 -7.53 -6.71 1.03
C LEU A 74 -8.66 -5.70 1.25
N ARG A 75 -9.17 -5.09 0.16
CA ARG A 75 -10.17 -4.02 0.17
C ARG A 75 -9.75 -2.84 1.04
N SER A 76 -8.46 -2.50 1.05
CA SER A 76 -7.95 -1.36 1.80
C SER A 76 -7.86 -0.13 0.91
N SER A 77 -8.89 0.71 0.94
CA SER A 77 -8.89 1.99 0.22
C SER A 77 -7.66 2.83 0.55
N TYR A 78 -7.20 2.79 1.81
CA TYR A 78 -6.07 3.62 2.24
C TYR A 78 -4.81 3.24 1.46
N CYS A 79 -4.45 1.95 1.46
CA CYS A 79 -3.27 1.50 0.75
C CYS A 79 -3.45 1.58 -0.78
N ALA A 80 -4.64 1.25 -1.30
CA ALA A 80 -4.92 1.36 -2.74
C ALA A 80 -4.76 2.81 -3.24
N LEU A 81 -5.35 3.79 -2.55
CA LEU A 81 -5.21 5.21 -2.89
C LEU A 81 -3.77 5.72 -2.71
N ALA A 82 -3.08 5.31 -1.64
CA ALA A 82 -1.72 5.74 -1.36
C ALA A 82 -0.74 5.31 -2.46
N HIS A 83 -0.81 4.05 -2.86
CA HIS A 83 0.12 3.45 -3.83
C HIS A 83 -0.30 3.69 -5.28
N GLY A 84 -1.62 3.70 -5.56
CA GLY A 84 -2.13 4.15 -6.85
C GLY A 84 -1.77 5.60 -7.17
N LYS A 85 -1.75 6.50 -6.16
CA LYS A 85 -1.22 7.86 -6.32
C LYS A 85 0.26 7.87 -6.75
N VAL A 86 1.10 7.00 -6.18
CA VAL A 86 2.53 6.94 -6.52
C VAL A 86 2.70 6.39 -7.94
N LEU A 87 1.96 5.34 -8.32
CA LEU A 87 1.92 4.84 -9.70
C LEU A 87 1.56 5.94 -10.70
N ALA A 88 0.48 6.67 -10.44
CA ALA A 88 0.01 7.75 -11.31
C ALA A 88 1.00 8.93 -11.40
N ALA A 89 1.77 9.17 -10.34
CA ALA A 89 2.71 10.29 -10.28
C ALA A 89 4.05 9.97 -10.98
N ALA A 90 4.48 8.71 -10.98
CA ALA A 90 5.85 8.36 -11.34
C ALA A 90 5.98 7.27 -12.43
N HIS A 91 4.95 6.47 -12.69
CA HIS A 91 5.12 5.22 -13.44
C HIS A 91 4.14 4.99 -14.57
N MET A 92 2.91 5.49 -14.49
CA MET A 92 1.87 5.28 -15.51
C MET A 92 0.76 6.34 -15.41
N SER A 93 -0.10 6.45 -16.42
CA SER A 93 -1.25 7.35 -16.38
C SER A 93 -2.32 6.94 -15.34
N PRO A 94 -3.16 7.88 -14.87
CA PRO A 94 -4.33 7.53 -14.04
C PRO A 94 -5.26 6.50 -14.69
N ASP A 95 -5.38 6.51 -16.02
CA ASP A 95 -6.17 5.51 -16.76
C ASP A 95 -5.55 4.12 -16.66
N ALA A 96 -4.22 4.00 -16.73
CA ALA A 96 -3.53 2.73 -16.53
C ALA A 96 -3.61 2.23 -15.08
N VAL A 97 -3.56 3.14 -14.08
CA VAL A 97 -3.80 2.77 -12.68
C VAL A 97 -5.22 2.25 -12.47
N ARG A 98 -6.22 2.89 -13.11
CA ARG A 98 -7.60 2.41 -13.10
C ARG A 98 -7.72 1.04 -13.76
N ALA A 99 -7.13 0.85 -14.94
CA ALA A 99 -7.13 -0.45 -15.62
C ALA A 99 -6.51 -1.55 -14.74
N LEU A 100 -5.38 -1.26 -14.08
CA LEU A 100 -4.78 -2.17 -13.09
C LEU A 100 -5.76 -2.49 -11.94
N ALA A 101 -6.51 -1.51 -11.46
CA ALA A 101 -7.45 -1.70 -10.36
C ALA A 101 -8.68 -2.53 -10.75
N ASP A 102 -9.11 -2.41 -12.01
CA ASP A 102 -10.26 -3.11 -12.58
C ASP A 102 -9.89 -4.49 -13.18
N ASP A 103 -8.60 -4.89 -13.13
CA ASP A 103 -8.04 -6.06 -13.82
C ASP A 103 -8.32 -6.05 -15.33
N ASP A 104 -8.16 -4.87 -15.94
CA ASP A 104 -8.34 -4.60 -17.37
C ASP A 104 -7.00 -4.29 -18.06
N ASP A 105 -6.99 -4.38 -19.39
CA ASP A 105 -5.82 -4.11 -20.21
C ASP A 105 -5.59 -2.60 -20.40
N SER A 106 -4.32 -2.22 -20.54
CA SER A 106 -3.90 -0.87 -20.93
C SER A 106 -2.62 -0.95 -21.76
N PRO A 107 -2.41 -0.06 -22.74
CA PRO A 107 -1.15 -0.01 -23.48
C PRO A 107 0.08 0.31 -22.61
N GLU A 108 -0.13 0.80 -21.38
CA GLU A 108 0.92 1.08 -20.40
C GLU A 108 1.15 -0.07 -19.39
N LEU A 109 0.32 -1.11 -19.42
CA LEU A 109 0.47 -2.31 -18.58
C LEU A 109 1.13 -3.42 -19.39
N THR A 110 2.20 -3.96 -18.82
CA THR A 110 2.95 -5.07 -19.43
C THR A 110 2.46 -6.40 -18.88
N GLU A 111 2.75 -7.49 -19.60
CA GLU A 111 2.51 -8.87 -19.11
C GLU A 111 3.15 -9.10 -17.72
N VAL A 112 4.31 -8.49 -17.48
CA VAL A 112 5.00 -8.51 -16.19
C VAL A 112 4.19 -7.79 -15.10
N ASP A 113 3.60 -6.63 -15.37
CA ASP A 113 2.78 -5.92 -14.38
C ASP A 113 1.56 -6.77 -13.98
N HIS A 114 0.91 -7.43 -14.95
CA HIS A 114 -0.21 -8.32 -14.69
C HIS A 114 0.21 -9.57 -13.89
N ALA A 115 1.36 -10.18 -14.20
CA ALA A 115 1.87 -11.33 -13.45
C ALA A 115 2.24 -10.96 -12.00
N ILE A 116 2.84 -9.79 -11.78
CA ILE A 116 3.10 -9.24 -10.44
C ILE A 116 1.78 -9.03 -9.70
N ALA A 117 0.80 -8.40 -10.34
CA ALA A 117 -0.50 -8.11 -9.74
C ALA A 117 -1.23 -9.40 -9.32
N ARG A 118 -1.26 -10.42 -10.18
CA ARG A 118 -1.85 -11.73 -9.88
C ARG A 118 -1.17 -12.43 -8.70
N LEU A 119 0.17 -12.46 -8.67
CA LEU A 119 0.89 -13.07 -7.55
C LEU A 119 0.61 -12.32 -6.25
N ALA A 120 0.63 -10.99 -6.27
CA ALA A 120 0.35 -10.18 -5.10
C ALA A 120 -1.10 -10.33 -4.60
N ASP A 121 -2.09 -10.39 -5.50
CA ASP A 121 -3.48 -10.74 -5.17
C ASP A 121 -3.55 -12.10 -4.49
N LYS A 122 -2.90 -13.12 -5.06
CA LYS A 122 -2.90 -14.48 -4.51
C LYS A 122 -2.29 -14.56 -3.10
N VAL A 123 -1.17 -13.87 -2.87
CA VAL A 123 -0.57 -13.78 -1.52
C VAL A 123 -1.54 -13.13 -0.54
N ALA A 124 -2.15 -12.01 -0.94
CA ALA A 124 -3.10 -11.26 -0.12
C ALA A 124 -4.42 -12.00 0.12
N ALA A 125 -4.82 -12.88 -0.80
CA ALA A 125 -5.98 -13.76 -0.67
C ALA A 125 -5.81 -14.83 0.41
N GLY A 126 -4.56 -15.21 0.70
CA GLY A 126 -4.22 -16.25 1.67
C GLY A 126 -3.14 -17.19 1.12
N ALA A 127 -1.91 -17.01 1.58
CA ALA A 127 -0.76 -17.81 1.14
C ALA A 127 -0.86 -19.32 1.49
N ALA A 128 -1.81 -19.73 2.33
CA ALA A 128 -2.02 -21.13 2.68
C ALA A 128 -2.48 -21.98 1.49
N ASP A 129 -3.15 -21.37 0.51
CA ASP A 129 -3.67 -22.05 -0.69
C ASP A 129 -2.74 -21.90 -1.91
N MET A 130 -1.54 -21.36 -1.71
CA MET A 130 -0.55 -21.21 -2.78
C MET A 130 0.19 -22.51 -3.06
N THR A 131 0.58 -22.66 -4.31
CA THR A 131 1.31 -23.80 -4.87
C THR A 131 2.53 -23.30 -5.65
N PRO A 132 3.49 -24.17 -5.99
CA PRO A 132 4.63 -23.78 -6.82
C PRO A 132 4.22 -23.15 -8.17
N ALA A 133 3.10 -23.59 -8.74
CA ALA A 133 2.60 -23.08 -10.02
C ALA A 133 2.23 -21.59 -9.98
N ASP A 134 1.84 -21.06 -8.82
CA ASP A 134 1.54 -19.63 -8.66
C ASP A 134 2.81 -18.76 -8.81
N LEU A 135 4.02 -19.34 -8.66
CA LEU A 135 5.30 -18.65 -8.85
C LEU A 135 5.87 -18.84 -10.26
N ASP A 136 5.46 -19.92 -10.95
CA ASP A 136 6.04 -20.32 -12.23
C ASP A 136 5.71 -19.34 -13.37
N GLU A 137 4.63 -18.58 -13.24
CA GLU A 137 4.27 -17.53 -14.20
C GLU A 137 5.39 -16.47 -14.34
N LEU A 138 5.86 -15.91 -13.23
CA LEU A 138 6.96 -14.94 -13.26
C LEU A 138 8.27 -15.58 -13.72
N ARG A 139 8.55 -16.83 -13.32
CA ARG A 139 9.73 -17.57 -13.79
C ARG A 139 9.73 -17.79 -15.29
N ALA A 140 8.56 -18.04 -15.89
CA ALA A 140 8.41 -18.18 -17.34
C ALA A 140 8.74 -16.87 -18.08
N LEU A 141 8.58 -15.72 -17.41
CA LEU A 141 9.00 -14.40 -17.88
C LEU A 141 10.49 -14.09 -17.60
N GLY A 142 11.26 -15.07 -17.13
CA GLY A 142 12.70 -14.97 -16.89
C GLY A 142 13.08 -14.36 -15.55
N TRP A 143 12.15 -14.25 -14.60
CA TRP A 143 12.42 -13.71 -13.27
C TRP A 143 13.19 -14.70 -12.39
N THR A 144 14.06 -14.15 -11.57
CA THR A 144 14.81 -14.89 -10.54
C THR A 144 13.95 -15.15 -9.30
N ASP A 145 14.35 -16.13 -8.47
CA ASP A 145 13.65 -16.40 -7.21
C ASP A 145 13.70 -15.21 -6.23
N ASP A 146 14.77 -14.40 -6.27
CA ASP A 146 14.89 -13.18 -5.47
C ASP A 146 13.84 -12.14 -5.90
N GLU A 147 13.65 -11.93 -7.20
CA GLU A 147 12.63 -11.00 -7.71
C GLU A 147 11.19 -11.49 -7.45
N VAL A 148 10.95 -12.81 -7.51
CA VAL A 148 9.66 -13.39 -7.11
C VAL A 148 9.41 -13.18 -5.62
N LEU A 149 10.42 -13.38 -4.79
CA LEU A 149 10.34 -13.15 -3.35
C LEU A 149 10.05 -11.68 -3.03
N ASP A 150 10.62 -10.73 -3.77
CA ASP A 150 10.33 -9.31 -3.60
C ASP A 150 8.83 -8.99 -3.74
N VAL A 151 8.15 -9.58 -4.74
CA VAL A 151 6.68 -9.43 -4.92
C VAL A 151 5.92 -10.01 -3.73
N VAL A 152 6.31 -11.20 -3.27
CA VAL A 152 5.69 -11.84 -2.09
C VAL A 152 5.88 -11.00 -0.84
N LEU A 153 7.08 -10.43 -0.62
CA LEU A 153 7.37 -9.57 0.52
C LEU A 153 6.57 -8.27 0.47
N ALA A 154 6.45 -7.64 -0.70
CA ALA A 154 5.63 -6.45 -0.88
C ALA A 154 4.15 -6.72 -0.56
N ALA A 155 3.60 -7.83 -1.07
CA ALA A 155 2.22 -8.23 -0.79
C ALA A 155 2.00 -8.61 0.69
N ALA A 156 2.94 -9.35 1.30
CA ALA A 156 2.87 -9.72 2.72
C ALA A 156 2.97 -8.49 3.64
N ALA A 157 3.79 -7.51 3.28
CA ALA A 157 3.87 -6.23 3.98
C ALA A 157 2.51 -5.51 3.94
N ARG A 158 1.77 -5.59 2.82
CA ARG A 158 0.41 -5.07 2.76
C ARG A 158 -0.58 -5.86 3.60
N CYS A 159 -0.46 -7.17 3.66
CA CYS A 159 -1.26 -7.98 4.57
C CYS A 159 -1.14 -7.48 6.02
N PHE A 160 0.08 -7.18 6.48
CA PHE A 160 0.26 -6.57 7.80
C PHE A 160 -0.39 -5.17 7.88
N PHE A 161 0.04 -4.25 7.02
CA PHE A 161 -0.26 -2.83 7.19
C PHE A 161 -1.74 -2.52 6.93
N SER A 162 -2.29 -3.04 5.83
CA SER A 162 -3.70 -2.86 5.47
C SER A 162 -4.62 -3.48 6.52
N THR A 163 -4.31 -4.68 7.03
CA THR A 163 -5.12 -5.31 8.08
C THR A 163 -5.14 -4.48 9.36
N VAL A 164 -4.00 -3.91 9.78
CA VAL A 164 -3.98 -3.03 10.96
C VAL A 164 -4.92 -1.83 10.77
N LEU A 165 -4.82 -1.14 9.62
CA LEU A 165 -5.66 0.02 9.33
C LEU A 165 -7.15 -0.34 9.26
N GLU A 166 -7.50 -1.42 8.58
CA GLU A 166 -8.89 -1.86 8.45
C GLU A 166 -9.49 -2.30 9.79
N ALA A 167 -8.69 -3.00 10.63
CA ALA A 167 -9.14 -3.50 11.93
C ALA A 167 -9.45 -2.38 12.93
N VAL A 168 -8.75 -1.25 12.85
CA VAL A 168 -9.02 -0.08 13.69
C VAL A 168 -9.92 0.96 13.02
N GLY A 169 -10.39 0.69 11.80
CA GLY A 169 -11.30 1.58 11.09
C GLY A 169 -10.70 2.87 10.57
N ALA A 170 -9.41 2.88 10.26
CA ALA A 170 -8.71 4.05 9.72
C ALA A 170 -9.32 4.48 8.37
N ALA A 171 -9.68 5.76 8.27
CA ALA A 171 -10.09 6.34 6.98
C ALA A 171 -8.85 6.84 6.21
N PRO A 172 -8.79 6.68 4.88
CA PRO A 172 -7.79 7.35 4.05
C PRO A 172 -7.80 8.86 4.26
N ASP A 173 -6.63 9.50 4.17
CA ASP A 173 -6.48 10.95 4.36
C ASP A 173 -7.34 11.78 3.40
N VAL A 174 -7.86 12.92 3.87
CA VAL A 174 -8.68 13.86 3.06
C VAL A 174 -7.96 14.28 1.78
N ALA A 175 -6.62 14.37 1.82
CA ALA A 175 -5.79 14.71 0.69
C ALA A 175 -6.01 13.81 -0.55
N TYR A 176 -6.44 12.55 -0.38
CA TYR A 176 -6.74 11.66 -1.50
C TYR A 176 -7.99 12.06 -2.30
N ARG A 177 -8.83 12.97 -1.78
CA ARG A 177 -9.97 13.53 -2.55
C ARG A 177 -9.52 14.31 -3.79
N ALA A 178 -8.32 14.88 -3.75
CA ALA A 178 -7.74 15.66 -4.84
C ALA A 178 -7.21 14.80 -6.01
N LEU A 179 -7.23 13.47 -5.89
CA LEU A 179 -6.88 12.57 -6.99
C LEU A 179 -7.90 12.65 -8.12
N ASP A 180 -7.46 12.29 -9.32
CA ASP A 180 -8.33 12.09 -10.49
C ASP A 180 -9.55 11.23 -10.12
N ALA A 181 -10.74 11.66 -10.52
CA ALA A 181 -11.99 11.09 -10.02
C ALA A 181 -12.19 9.61 -10.44
N PRO A 182 -12.10 9.25 -11.74
CA PRO A 182 -12.17 7.85 -12.16
C PRO A 182 -11.16 6.94 -11.42
N MET A 183 -9.90 7.34 -11.34
CA MET A 183 -8.88 6.56 -10.65
C MET A 183 -9.16 6.45 -9.14
N ARG A 184 -9.52 7.57 -8.49
CA ARG A 184 -9.83 7.60 -7.06
C ARG A 184 -11.00 6.68 -6.72
N ASP A 185 -12.04 6.69 -7.56
CA ASP A 185 -13.24 5.91 -7.32
C ASP A 185 -12.92 4.40 -7.47
N ALA A 186 -12.13 4.01 -8.47
CA ALA A 186 -11.64 2.63 -8.64
C ALA A 186 -10.76 2.15 -7.45
N LEU A 187 -9.96 3.04 -6.87
CA LEU A 187 -9.10 2.72 -5.72
C LEU A 187 -9.83 2.79 -4.36
N THR A 188 -11.07 3.26 -4.31
CA THR A 188 -11.87 3.35 -3.08
C THR A 188 -12.71 2.08 -2.87
N VAL A 189 -12.02 0.96 -2.58
CA VAL A 189 -12.58 -0.41 -2.56
C VAL A 189 -13.13 -0.89 -1.20
N GLY A 190 -12.82 -0.14 -0.13
CA GLY A 190 -13.23 -0.41 1.24
C GLY A 190 -13.81 0.82 1.91
N ARG A 191 -13.06 1.39 2.86
CA ARG A 191 -13.51 2.57 3.62
C ARG A 191 -13.54 3.84 2.76
N PRO A 192 -14.50 4.74 2.98
CA PRO A 192 -14.52 6.02 2.31
C PRO A 192 -13.37 6.90 2.79
N ILE A 193 -12.88 7.78 1.91
CA ILE A 193 -11.93 8.84 2.26
C ILE A 193 -12.54 9.72 3.36
N ALA A 194 -11.72 10.12 4.32
CA ALA A 194 -12.06 11.08 5.37
C ALA A 194 -12.84 12.30 4.86
N THR A 195 -13.74 12.83 5.68
CA THR A 195 -14.54 14.02 5.34
C THR A 195 -13.85 15.33 5.69
N ASP A 196 -13.08 15.37 6.79
CA ASP A 196 -12.51 16.59 7.39
C ASP A 196 -11.12 16.34 7.98
#